data_AF-A0A2D7DZI6-F1
#
_entry.id   AF-A0A2D7DZI6-F1
#
_cell.length_a   1.000
_cell.length_b   1.000
_cell.length_c   1.000
_cell.angle_alpha   90.00
_cell.angle_beta   90.00
_cell.angle_gamma   90.00
#
_symmetry.space_group_name_H-M   'P 1'
#
loop_
_entity.id
_entity.type
_entity.pdbx_description
1 polymer ?
#
loop_
_entity_poly.entity_id
_entity_poly.type
_entity_poly.pdbx_seq_one_letter_code
_entity_poly.pdbx_strand_id
1 'polypeptide(L)' 'MFKSSHAIDEKKTKNLKDQVYNERTHAGPMGMGLTKSYQINDQKVCVYNTIKGQVQITLKRLDRCPLKRPLTKN' A
#
# COMPACT_ATOMS: atom_id res chain seq x y z
N MET A 1 -25.54 20.82 19.05
CA MET A 1 -24.50 20.96 18.01
C MET A 1 -23.21 21.39 18.70
N PHE A 2 -22.02 21.21 18.09
CA PHE A 2 -20.66 21.26 18.69
C PHE A 2 -20.30 19.93 19.38
N LYS A 3 -19.19 19.23 19.12
CA LYS A 3 -17.95 19.54 18.38
C LYS A 3 -17.29 18.21 18.02
N SER A 4 -16.78 18.06 16.80
CA SER A 4 -15.98 16.91 16.37
C SER A 4 -14.70 16.82 17.19
N SER A 5 -14.46 15.65 17.79
CA SER A 5 -13.20 15.31 18.44
C SER A 5 -12.78 13.94 17.95
N HIS A 6 -11.79 13.89 17.08
CA HIS A 6 -10.68 12.96 17.24
C HIS A 6 -9.46 13.56 16.55
N ALA A 7 -8.53 13.97 17.40
CA ALA A 7 -7.23 14.52 17.07
C ALA A 7 -6.41 13.52 16.25
N ILE A 8 -5.80 13.99 15.17
CA ILE A 8 -4.62 13.36 14.59
C ILE A 8 -3.55 14.46 14.62
N ASP A 9 -2.61 14.26 15.53
CA ASP A 9 -1.42 15.08 15.75
C ASP A 9 -0.69 15.34 14.41
N GLU A 10 -0.75 16.59 13.95
CA GLU A 10 -0.15 17.02 12.67
C GLU A 10 1.33 17.41 12.82
N LYS A 11 2.00 17.03 13.91
CA LYS A 11 3.35 17.54 14.26
C LYS A 11 4.38 16.50 14.66
N LYS A 12 4.44 15.34 13.98
CA LYS A 12 5.71 14.57 13.89
C LYS A 12 5.78 13.56 12.74
N THR A 13 5.70 13.98 11.48
CA THR A 13 6.16 13.14 10.36
C THR A 13 6.68 14.00 9.19
N LYS A 14 7.72 14.79 9.45
CA LYS A 14 8.52 15.35 8.35
C LYS A 14 9.24 14.17 7.66
N ASN A 15 9.06 14.05 6.34
CA ASN A 15 9.83 13.20 5.41
C ASN A 15 9.55 11.68 5.35
N LEU A 16 8.29 11.26 5.24
CA LEU A 16 7.96 9.95 4.63
C LEU A 16 6.79 10.04 3.63
N LYS A 17 5.92 11.05 3.78
CA LYS A 17 4.79 11.29 2.87
C LYS A 17 5.22 11.90 1.52
N ASP A 18 6.28 12.70 1.47
CA ASP A 18 6.74 13.37 0.24
C ASP A 18 7.36 12.46 -0.82
N GLN A 19 7.63 11.19 -0.49
CA GLN A 19 8.22 10.23 -1.44
C GLN A 19 7.23 9.15 -1.87
N VAL A 20 5.98 9.18 -1.41
CA VAL A 20 4.96 8.23 -1.85
C VAL A 20 4.22 8.81 -3.05
N TYR A 21 4.40 8.22 -4.23
CA TYR A 21 3.74 8.68 -5.45
C TYR A 21 2.97 7.54 -6.14
N ASN A 22 1.98 7.93 -6.96
CA ASN A 22 1.16 7.01 -7.75
C ASN A 22 0.45 5.94 -6.89
N GLU A 23 -0.06 6.37 -5.72
CA GLU A 23 -0.91 5.54 -4.87
C GLU A 23 -2.17 5.14 -5.63
N ARG A 24 -2.47 3.84 -5.62
CA ARG A 24 -3.70 3.28 -6.15
C ARG A 24 -4.25 2.27 -5.18
N THR A 25 -5.53 2.40 -4.90
CA THR A 25 -6.29 1.43 -4.13
C THR A 25 -7.06 0.55 -5.11
N HIS A 26 -7.04 -0.74 -4.85
CA HIS A 26 -7.66 -1.76 -5.68
C HIS A 26 -8.66 -2.53 -4.81
N ALA A 27 -9.85 -2.80 -5.34
CA ALA A 27 -10.83 -3.63 -4.67
C ALA A 27 -10.84 -4.99 -5.36
N GLY A 28 -10.10 -5.94 -4.79
CA GLY A 28 -10.09 -7.31 -5.28
C GLY A 28 -11.41 -8.04 -5.00
N PRO A 29 -11.72 -9.12 -5.74
CA PRO A 29 -12.92 -9.91 -5.50
C PRO A 29 -12.92 -10.45 -4.06
N MET A 30 -14.03 -10.25 -3.35
CA MET A 30 -14.18 -10.57 -1.92
C MET A 30 -13.11 -9.93 -1.01
N GLY A 31 -12.59 -8.75 -1.37
CA GLY A 31 -11.57 -8.05 -0.58
C GLY A 31 -10.20 -8.76 -0.57
N MET A 32 -10.00 -9.73 -1.47
CA MET A 32 -8.76 -10.51 -1.62
C MET A 32 -8.02 -10.15 -2.89
N GLY A 33 -6.69 -10.18 -2.85
CA GLY A 33 -5.81 -9.81 -3.96
C GLY A 33 -5.10 -8.49 -3.71
N LEU A 34 -4.61 -7.84 -4.77
CA LEU A 34 -3.97 -6.53 -4.66
C LEU A 34 -4.99 -5.54 -4.08
N THR A 35 -4.66 -4.89 -2.96
CA THR A 35 -5.52 -3.90 -2.32
C THR A 35 -4.96 -2.50 -2.40
N LYS A 36 -3.63 -2.36 -2.37
CA LYS A 36 -2.99 -1.05 -2.46
C LYS A 36 -1.67 -1.17 -3.19
N SER A 37 -1.33 -0.18 -4.00
CA SER A 37 -0.01 -0.07 -4.62
C SER A 37 0.45 1.37 -4.57
N TYR A 38 1.72 1.60 -4.26
CA TYR A 38 2.31 2.94 -4.20
C TYR A 38 3.80 2.86 -4.49
N GLN A 39 4.43 3.98 -4.83
CA GLN A 39 5.85 4.01 -5.16
C GLN A 39 6.62 4.86 -4.15
N ILE A 40 7.80 4.42 -3.77
CA ILE A 40 8.72 5.09 -2.84
C ILE A 40 10.14 4.98 -3.40
N ASN A 41 10.82 6.10 -3.64
CA ASN A 41 12.25 6.13 -4.01
C ASN A 41 12.61 5.11 -5.11
N ASP A 42 11.92 5.18 -6.26
CA ASP A 42 12.08 4.27 -7.40
C ASP A 42 11.69 2.80 -7.17
N GLN A 43 11.17 2.48 -6.00
CA GLN A 43 10.65 1.15 -5.67
C GLN A 43 9.13 1.17 -5.67
N LYS A 44 8.52 0.10 -6.16
CA LYS A 44 7.07 -0.04 -6.17
C LYS A 44 6.64 -1.02 -5.10
N VAL A 45 5.83 -0.53 -4.18
CA VAL A 45 5.24 -1.32 -3.11
C VAL A 45 3.85 -1.76 -3.52
N CYS A 46 3.57 -3.04 -3.33
CA CYS A 46 2.30 -3.66 -3.64
C CYS A 46 1.82 -4.41 -2.40
N VAL A 47 0.61 -4.09 -1.95
CA VAL A 47 -0.04 -4.64 -0.77
C VAL A 47 -1.15 -5.56 -1.23
N TYR A 48 -1.10 -6.81 -0.80
CA TYR A 48 -2.06 -7.85 -1.12
C TYR A 48 -2.78 -8.27 0.13
N ASN A 49 -4.10 -8.30 0.09
CA ASN A 49 -4.89 -8.91 1.13
C ASN A 49 -5.17 -10.37 0.79
N THR A 50 -4.99 -11.25 1.76
CA THR A 50 -5.24 -12.69 1.62
C THR A 50 -5.98 -13.23 2.82
N ILE A 51 -6.54 -14.43 2.69
CA ILE A 51 -7.15 -15.19 3.79
C ILE A 51 -6.23 -15.34 5.01
N LYS A 52 -4.91 -15.34 4.82
CA LYS A 52 -3.92 -15.41 5.92
C LYS A 52 -3.52 -14.03 6.48
N GLY A 53 -4.12 -12.95 5.98
CA GLY A 53 -3.79 -11.57 6.32
C GLY A 53 -3.19 -10.77 5.15
N GLN A 54 -2.67 -9.59 5.48
CA GLN A 54 -2.07 -8.66 4.52
C GLN A 54 -0.59 -8.97 4.29
N VAL A 55 -0.16 -8.96 3.03
CA VAL A 55 1.24 -9.16 2.63
C VAL A 55 1.68 -7.99 1.76
N GLN A 56 2.84 -7.44 2.09
CA GLN A 56 3.47 -6.38 1.33
C GLN A 56 4.65 -6.94 0.55
N ILE A 57 4.78 -6.55 -0.71
CA ILE A 57 5.96 -6.81 -1.53
C ILE A 57 6.52 -5.48 -2.01
N THR A 58 7.84 -5.40 -2.06
CA THR A 58 8.56 -4.25 -2.61
C THR A 58 9.32 -4.70 -3.85
N LEU A 59 8.98 -4.11 -4.98
CA LEU A 59 9.62 -4.34 -6.26
C LEU A 59 10.68 -3.27 -6.46
N LYS A 60 11.93 -3.70 -6.71
CA LYS A 60 13.07 -2.81 -7.00
C LYS A 60 12.95 -2.06 -8.34
N ARG A 61 12.00 -2.45 -9.18
CA ARG A 61 11.69 -1.82 -10.46
C ARG A 61 10.25 -1.33 -10.46
N LEU A 62 10.00 -0.29 -11.24
CA LEU A 62 8.70 0.34 -11.48
C LEU A 62 7.71 -0.55 -12.27
N ASP A 63 7.96 -1.86 -12.31
CA ASP A 63 7.11 -2.85 -12.95
C ASP A 63 5.69 -2.84 -12.36
N ARG A 64 4.70 -3.19 -13.16
CA ARG A 64 3.32 -3.27 -12.67
C ARG A 64 3.26 -4.27 -11.52
N CYS A 65 2.54 -3.91 -10.45
CA CYS A 65 2.24 -4.87 -9.38
C CYS A 65 1.57 -6.08 -10.03
N PRO A 66 2.11 -7.29 -9.87
CA PRO A 66 1.52 -8.44 -10.50
C PRO A 66 0.13 -8.67 -9.91
N LEU A 67 -0.89 -8.86 -10.75
CA LEU A 67 -2.27 -9.10 -10.29
C LEU A 67 -2.36 -10.35 -9.41
N LYS A 68 -1.45 -11.30 -9.61
CA LYS A 68 -1.28 -12.51 -8.80
C LYS A 68 -0.02 -12.36 -7.96
N ARG A 69 -0.09 -12.73 -6.68
CA ARG A 69 1.10 -12.84 -5.82
C ARG A 69 2.11 -13.76 -6.54
N PRO A 70 3.36 -13.32 -6.80
CA PRO A 70 4.38 -14.25 -7.28
C PRO A 70 4.60 -15.28 -6.17
N LEU A 71 4.35 -16.55 -6.46
CA LEU A 71 4.89 -17.62 -5.63
C LEU A 71 6.40 -17.48 -5.76
N THR A 72 7.06 -16.93 -4.74
CA THR A 72 8.49 -17.18 -4.55
C THR A 72 8.62 -18.69 -4.39
N LYS A 73 8.97 -19.36 -5.50
CA LYS A 73 9.43 -20.74 -5.50
C LYS A 73 10.76 -20.69 -4.75
N ASN A 74 10.73 -21.18 -3.53
CA ASN A 74 11.93 -21.42 -2.73
C ASN A 74 12.69 -22.62 -3.29
#